data_AF-X0V8H9-F1
#
_entry.id   AF-X0V8H9-F1
#
_cell.length_a   1.000
_cell.length_b   1.000
_cell.length_c   1.000
_cell.angle_alpha   90.00
_cell.angle_beta   90.00
_cell.angle_gamma   90.00
#
_symmetry.space_group_name_H-M   'P 1'
#
loop_
_entity.id
_entity.type
_entity.pdbx_description
1 polymer ?
#
loop_
_entity_poly.entity_id
_entity_poly.type
_entity_poly.pdbx_seq_one_letter_code
_entity_poly.pdbx_strand_id
1 'polypeptide(L)'
;VINCHKAGLTQIGTDMLETHFLASGDVANVVFALIAADKANIDLGFETATAIDLAGRDVKTAVQTSVYPKVIDAPVEGFLAAVAKDGIELKARARVTVRTNIPGLVGGATDETIIARVGEGIVSAIGSSDNYSRVLENPDNISKAVLNKGLDAGTAYEILSIDIADLDVGKNIGARLQADQAEADLRVAQARAETRRAMAVAEEQEMKARTQEMQATVVKAEAEVPKAMAQAFRDGNLGVFDYYNLGNIKSDTGMRDS
;
A
#
# COMPACT_ATOMS: atom_id res chain seq x y z
N VAL A 1 52.83 10.46 -20.79
CA VAL A 1 53.40 10.15 -22.13
C VAL A 1 54.19 8.85 -22.16
N ILE A 2 55.32 8.72 -21.44
CA ILE A 2 56.18 7.50 -21.51
C ILE A 2 55.39 6.21 -21.23
N ASN A 3 54.54 6.19 -20.21
CA ASN A 3 53.73 5.01 -19.88
C ASN A 3 52.69 4.67 -20.96
N CYS A 4 52.04 5.67 -21.56
CA CYS A 4 51.06 5.48 -22.64
C CYS A 4 51.71 4.90 -23.89
N HIS A 5 52.83 5.50 -24.33
CA HIS A 5 53.54 5.07 -25.54
C HIS A 5 54.15 3.69 -25.38
N LYS A 6 54.72 3.37 -24.19
CA LYS A 6 55.19 2.01 -23.88
C LYS A 6 54.08 0.98 -23.80
N ALA A 7 52.85 1.40 -23.50
CA ALA A 7 51.69 0.52 -23.46
C ALA A 7 51.08 0.23 -24.85
N GLY A 8 51.49 0.97 -25.89
CA GLY A 8 50.95 0.86 -27.26
C GLY A 8 50.00 1.99 -27.66
N LEU A 9 49.70 2.93 -26.76
CA LEU A 9 48.78 4.05 -26.99
C LEU A 9 49.54 5.25 -27.56
N THR A 10 50.01 5.14 -28.79
CA THR A 10 50.81 6.19 -29.46
C THR A 10 49.98 7.37 -29.93
N GLN A 11 48.65 7.22 -30.03
CA GLN A 11 47.73 8.30 -30.41
C GLN A 11 47.60 9.41 -29.35
N ILE A 12 48.06 9.18 -28.11
CA ILE A 12 47.96 10.17 -27.04
C ILE A 12 49.19 11.08 -27.06
N GLY A 13 48.97 12.33 -27.48
CA GLY A 13 49.98 13.40 -27.48
C GLY A 13 50.15 14.07 -26.11
N THR A 14 51.26 14.80 -25.95
CA THR A 14 51.52 15.60 -24.73
C THR A 14 50.46 16.68 -24.53
N ASP A 15 50.09 17.39 -25.61
CA ASP A 15 49.13 18.50 -25.59
C ASP A 15 47.75 18.08 -25.04
N MET A 16 47.31 16.85 -25.33
CA MET A 16 46.04 16.32 -24.82
C MET A 16 46.05 16.10 -23.31
N LEU A 17 47.18 15.60 -22.78
CA LEU A 17 47.35 15.39 -21.34
C LEU A 17 47.50 16.72 -20.60
N GLU A 18 48.20 17.69 -21.20
CA GLU A 18 48.30 19.05 -20.66
C GLU A 18 46.95 19.74 -20.63
N THR A 19 46.14 19.59 -21.69
CA THR A 19 44.78 20.14 -21.74
C THR A 19 43.91 19.58 -20.61
N HIS A 20 43.97 18.27 -20.36
CA HIS A 20 43.23 17.63 -19.27
C HIS A 20 43.71 18.10 -17.88
N PHE A 21 45.01 18.25 -17.69
CA PHE A 21 45.58 18.79 -16.46
C PHE A 21 45.13 20.24 -16.20
N LEU A 22 45.12 21.08 -17.24
CA LEU A 22 44.65 22.46 -17.17
C LEU A 22 43.15 22.53 -16.87
N ALA A 23 42.37 21.54 -17.32
CA ALA A 23 40.97 21.36 -16.94
C ALA A 23 40.77 20.85 -15.50
N SER A 24 41.84 20.74 -14.70
CA SER A 24 41.86 20.21 -13.33
C SER A 24 41.53 18.71 -13.21
N GLY A 25 41.76 17.94 -14.27
CA GLY A 25 41.58 16.48 -14.27
C GLY A 25 42.82 15.72 -13.76
N ASP A 26 42.61 14.48 -13.32
CA ASP A 26 43.66 13.56 -12.89
C ASP A 26 44.24 12.78 -14.08
N VAL A 27 45.32 13.33 -14.63
CA VAL A 27 46.06 12.71 -15.74
C VAL A 27 46.61 11.33 -15.38
N ALA A 28 47.06 11.12 -14.14
CA ALA A 28 47.64 9.85 -13.74
C ALA A 28 46.57 8.76 -13.71
N ASN A 29 45.41 9.06 -13.14
CA ASN A 29 44.30 8.12 -13.06
C ASN A 29 43.79 7.71 -14.45
N VAL A 30 43.59 8.68 -15.34
CA VAL A 30 43.15 8.45 -16.74
C VAL A 30 44.16 7.58 -17.49
N VAL A 31 45.45 7.86 -17.38
CA VAL A 31 46.50 7.08 -18.06
C VAL A 31 46.53 5.64 -17.57
N PHE A 32 46.43 5.39 -16.26
CA PHE A 32 46.38 4.03 -15.74
C PHE A 32 45.11 3.29 -16.18
N ALA A 33 43.96 3.95 -16.19
CA ALA A 33 42.70 3.37 -16.65
C ALA A 33 42.77 2.99 -18.14
N LEU A 34 43.34 3.86 -19.00
CA LEU A 34 43.50 3.58 -20.43
C LEU A 34 44.44 2.40 -20.70
N ILE A 35 45.55 2.31 -19.97
CA ILE A 35 46.47 1.16 -20.09
C ILE A 35 45.78 -0.13 -19.64
N ALA A 36 45.03 -0.08 -18.54
CA ALA A 36 44.27 -1.23 -18.05
C ALA A 36 43.17 -1.66 -19.04
N ALA A 37 42.45 -0.71 -19.64
CA ALA A 37 41.41 -0.97 -20.64
C ALA A 37 42.00 -1.62 -21.90
N ASP A 38 43.10 -1.09 -22.43
CA ASP A 38 43.81 -1.66 -23.59
C ASP A 38 44.24 -3.11 -23.33
N LYS A 39 44.83 -3.40 -22.16
CA LYS A 39 45.25 -4.77 -21.80
C LYS A 39 44.08 -5.71 -21.53
N ALA A 40 42.94 -5.18 -21.11
CA ALA A 40 41.70 -5.93 -20.92
C ALA A 40 40.84 -6.02 -22.20
N ASN A 41 41.30 -5.46 -23.32
CA ASN A 41 40.56 -5.39 -24.60
C ASN A 41 39.20 -4.70 -24.46
N ILE A 42 39.14 -3.63 -23.67
CA ILE A 42 37.97 -2.79 -23.44
C ILE A 42 38.10 -1.52 -24.27
N ASP A 43 37.05 -1.19 -25.03
CA ASP A 43 37.01 0.04 -25.83
C ASP A 43 36.81 1.27 -24.92
N LEU A 44 37.91 1.98 -24.65
CA LEU A 44 37.93 3.22 -23.87
C LEU A 44 38.77 4.26 -24.61
N GLY A 45 38.10 5.21 -25.25
CA GLY A 45 38.73 6.37 -25.88
C GLY A 45 39.30 7.36 -24.87
N PHE A 46 40.29 8.15 -25.30
CA PHE A 46 40.87 9.20 -24.47
C PHE A 46 39.82 10.26 -24.11
N GLU A 47 38.96 10.67 -25.05
CA GLU A 47 37.91 11.66 -24.76
C GLU A 47 36.87 11.15 -23.76
N THR A 48 36.53 9.86 -23.83
CA THR A 48 35.58 9.25 -22.89
C THR A 48 36.19 9.17 -21.49
N ALA A 49 37.46 8.76 -21.38
CA ALA A 49 38.16 8.67 -20.11
C ALA A 49 38.31 10.03 -19.43
N THR A 50 38.67 11.09 -20.18
CA THR A 50 38.74 12.45 -19.63
C THR A 50 37.37 13.00 -19.25
N ALA A 51 36.32 12.71 -20.03
CA ALA A 51 34.96 13.10 -19.70
C ALA A 51 34.46 12.46 -18.39
N ILE A 52 34.77 11.17 -18.15
CA ILE A 52 34.42 10.47 -16.92
C ILE A 52 35.13 11.11 -15.71
N ASP A 53 36.42 11.41 -15.86
CA ASP A 53 37.23 12.02 -14.81
C ASP A 53 36.75 13.44 -14.45
N LEU A 54 36.48 14.28 -15.47
CA LEU A 54 35.93 15.62 -15.26
C LEU A 54 34.50 15.62 -14.70
N ALA A 55 33.73 14.55 -14.94
CA ALA A 55 32.44 14.34 -14.29
C ALA A 55 32.55 13.95 -12.80
N GLY A 56 33.78 13.86 -12.26
CA GLY A 56 34.06 13.52 -10.87
C GLY A 56 33.94 12.02 -10.57
N ARG A 57 33.99 11.16 -11.60
CA ARG A 57 33.91 9.71 -11.45
C ARG A 57 35.28 9.06 -11.63
N ASP A 58 35.53 8.01 -10.86
CA ASP A 58 36.79 7.29 -10.96
C ASP A 58 36.81 6.32 -12.17
N VAL A 59 37.53 6.73 -13.22
CA VAL A 59 37.73 5.96 -14.45
C VAL A 59 38.41 4.61 -14.18
N LYS A 60 39.34 4.56 -13.23
CA LYS A 60 40.08 3.34 -12.92
C LYS A 60 39.18 2.30 -12.28
N THR A 61 38.35 2.71 -11.31
CA THR A 61 37.36 1.81 -10.69
C THR A 61 36.34 1.32 -11.72
N ALA A 62 35.93 2.18 -12.66
CA ALA A 62 35.04 1.79 -13.75
C ALA A 62 35.64 0.69 -14.65
N VAL A 63 36.90 0.83 -15.06
CA VAL A 63 37.60 -0.19 -15.85
C VAL A 63 37.79 -1.47 -15.04
N GLN A 64 38.17 -1.37 -13.77
CA GLN A 64 38.31 -2.54 -12.90
C GLN A 64 37.00 -3.31 -12.74
N THR A 65 35.88 -2.59 -12.55
CA THR A 65 34.55 -3.20 -12.43
C THR A 65 34.04 -3.77 -13.76
N SER A 66 34.56 -3.27 -14.89
CA SER A 66 34.31 -3.85 -16.21
C SER A 66 34.99 -5.23 -16.36
N VAL A 67 36.23 -5.36 -15.87
CA VAL A 67 37.00 -6.62 -15.89
C VAL A 67 36.50 -7.61 -14.83
N TYR A 68 36.28 -7.13 -13.61
CA TYR A 68 35.83 -7.90 -12.47
C TYR A 68 34.45 -7.41 -12.04
N PRO A 69 33.38 -8.14 -12.38
CA PRO A 69 32.02 -7.75 -12.01
C PRO A 69 31.89 -7.52 -10.50
N LYS A 70 31.14 -6.48 -10.14
CA LYS A 70 30.83 -6.13 -8.76
C LYS A 70 29.50 -6.79 -8.36
N VAL A 71 29.44 -7.30 -7.14
CA VAL A 71 28.18 -7.80 -6.55
C VAL A 71 27.59 -6.72 -5.65
N ILE A 72 26.32 -6.41 -5.85
CA ILE A 72 25.55 -5.44 -5.07
C ILE A 72 24.36 -6.17 -4.44
N ASP A 73 24.17 -6.01 -3.13
CA ASP A 73 22.98 -6.52 -2.44
C ASP A 73 21.78 -5.58 -2.63
N ALA A 74 20.63 -6.15 -2.95
CA ALA A 74 19.34 -5.47 -3.07
C ALA A 74 18.32 -6.17 -2.16
N PRO A 75 17.94 -5.57 -1.01
CA PRO A 75 18.35 -4.26 -0.49
C PRO A 75 19.75 -4.29 0.15
N VAL A 76 20.37 -3.13 0.34
CA VAL A 76 21.71 -3.01 0.98
C VAL A 76 21.72 -3.63 2.37
N GLU A 77 20.65 -3.36 3.14
CA GLU A 77 20.44 -3.92 4.47
C GLU A 77 19.01 -4.44 4.62
N GLY A 78 18.87 -5.55 5.34
CA GLY A 78 17.58 -6.18 5.61
C GLY A 78 17.04 -7.03 4.45
N PHE A 79 15.72 -6.99 4.28
CA PHE A 79 14.98 -7.79 3.30
C PHE A 79 13.88 -6.95 2.64
N LEU A 80 13.62 -7.22 1.37
CA LEU A 80 12.45 -6.71 0.66
C LEU A 80 11.23 -7.54 1.05
N ALA A 81 10.25 -6.90 1.67
CA ALA A 81 9.00 -7.54 2.03
C ALA A 81 7.95 -7.33 0.92
N ALA A 82 7.30 -8.41 0.50
CA ALA A 82 6.21 -8.40 -0.46
C ALA A 82 5.15 -9.44 -0.08
N VAL A 83 3.89 -9.22 -0.44
CA VAL A 83 2.78 -10.13 -0.12
C VAL A 83 2.30 -10.78 -1.41
N ALA A 84 2.25 -12.12 -1.44
CA ALA A 84 1.69 -12.87 -2.56
C ALA A 84 0.14 -12.78 -2.55
N LYS A 85 -0.52 -13.21 -3.64
CA LYS A 85 -1.99 -13.10 -3.75
C LYS A 85 -2.76 -13.92 -2.72
N ASP A 86 -2.15 -14.97 -2.18
CA ASP A 86 -2.67 -15.77 -1.07
C ASP A 86 -2.60 -15.06 0.30
N GLY A 87 -2.03 -13.85 0.36
CA GLY A 87 -1.93 -13.03 1.56
C GLY A 87 -0.75 -13.37 2.45
N ILE A 88 0.19 -14.21 2.01
CA ILE A 88 1.39 -14.54 2.76
C ILE A 88 2.52 -13.57 2.39
N GLU A 89 3.16 -13.01 3.41
CA GLU A 89 4.35 -12.17 3.27
C GLU A 89 5.57 -13.04 2.97
N LEU A 90 6.38 -12.62 2.00
CA LEU A 90 7.69 -13.17 1.70
C LEU A 90 8.73 -12.06 1.85
N LYS A 91 9.88 -12.42 2.41
CA LYS A 91 11.04 -11.56 2.59
C LYS A 91 12.17 -12.06 1.72
N ALA A 92 12.56 -11.26 0.74
CA ALA A 92 13.59 -11.63 -0.21
C ALA A 92 14.82 -10.73 -0.11
N ARG A 93 16.00 -11.29 -0.31
CA ARG A 93 17.24 -10.56 -0.55
C ARG A 93 17.85 -11.05 -1.85
N ALA A 94 18.20 -10.13 -2.74
CA ALA A 94 18.85 -10.45 -4.00
C ALA A 94 20.28 -9.93 -4.03
N ARG A 95 21.14 -10.64 -4.78
CA ARG A 95 22.47 -10.23 -5.18
C ARG A 95 22.46 -9.95 -6.68
N VAL A 96 22.86 -8.74 -7.04
CA VAL A 96 22.93 -8.29 -8.42
C VAL A 96 24.39 -8.25 -8.81
N THR A 97 24.76 -9.05 -9.81
CA THR A 97 26.09 -8.99 -10.40
C THR A 97 26.07 -7.98 -11.53
N VAL A 98 26.83 -6.91 -11.39
CA VAL A 98 26.88 -5.80 -12.35
C VAL A 98 28.28 -5.62 -12.94
N ARG A 99 28.32 -5.19 -14.19
CA ARG A 99 29.52 -4.74 -14.89
C ARG A 99 29.37 -3.26 -15.23
N THR A 100 30.44 -2.48 -15.21
CA THR A 100 30.34 -1.07 -15.63
C THR A 100 30.15 -0.95 -17.14
N ASN A 101 29.15 -0.17 -17.53
CA ASN A 101 28.91 0.23 -18.91
C ASN A 101 29.62 1.58 -19.18
N ILE A 102 30.78 1.53 -19.83
CA ILE A 102 31.67 2.70 -20.01
C ILE A 102 30.97 3.86 -20.76
N PRO A 103 30.30 3.65 -21.91
CA PRO A 103 29.54 4.70 -22.58
C PRO A 103 28.45 5.34 -21.70
N GLY A 104 27.79 4.54 -20.86
CA GLY A 104 26.70 4.98 -19.98
C GLY A 104 27.15 5.58 -18.64
N LEU A 105 28.46 5.63 -18.37
CA LEU A 105 28.98 6.03 -17.07
C LEU A 105 28.79 7.54 -16.79
N VAL A 106 28.86 8.36 -17.83
CA VAL A 106 28.63 9.82 -17.74
C VAL A 106 27.13 10.10 -17.85
N GLY A 107 26.53 10.59 -16.77
CA GLY A 107 25.10 10.88 -16.69
C GLY A 107 24.20 9.66 -16.40
N GLY A 108 24.75 8.45 -16.36
CA GLY A 108 24.02 7.24 -15.99
C GLY A 108 23.72 7.15 -14.50
N ALA A 109 22.57 6.52 -14.20
CA ALA A 109 22.16 6.23 -12.83
C ALA A 109 23.10 5.22 -12.14
N THR A 110 23.30 5.37 -10.84
CA THR A 110 24.26 4.62 -10.01
C THR A 110 23.59 3.44 -9.27
N ASP A 111 24.36 2.79 -8.40
CA ASP A 111 23.99 1.64 -7.57
C ASP A 111 22.61 1.80 -6.90
N GLU A 112 22.31 2.98 -6.34
CA GLU A 112 21.03 3.25 -5.65
C GLU A 112 19.81 3.04 -6.56
N THR A 113 19.92 3.47 -7.82
CA THR A 113 18.83 3.34 -8.79
C THR A 113 18.65 1.88 -9.21
N ILE A 114 19.74 1.13 -9.34
CA ILE A 114 19.68 -0.30 -9.64
C ILE A 114 19.04 -1.05 -8.48
N ILE A 115 19.45 -0.77 -7.24
CA ILE A 115 18.87 -1.39 -6.04
C ILE A 115 17.36 -1.11 -5.98
N ALA A 116 16.94 0.13 -6.22
CA ALA A 116 15.53 0.50 -6.21
C ALA A 116 14.73 -0.21 -7.32
N ARG A 117 15.23 -0.23 -8.56
CA ARG A 117 14.59 -0.87 -9.71
C ARG A 117 14.50 -2.38 -9.57
N VAL A 118 15.58 -3.03 -9.12
CA VAL A 118 15.60 -4.47 -8.83
C VAL A 118 14.65 -4.77 -7.68
N GLY A 119 14.64 -3.95 -6.63
CA GLY A 119 13.72 -4.07 -5.50
C GLY A 119 12.26 -4.00 -5.94
N GLU A 120 11.88 -3.00 -6.74
CA GLU A 120 10.54 -2.89 -7.33
C GLU A 120 10.21 -4.12 -8.18
N GLY A 121 11.16 -4.57 -9.01
CA GLY A 121 11.01 -5.77 -9.82
C GLY A 121 10.68 -7.00 -8.99
N ILE A 122 11.43 -7.24 -7.90
CA ILE A 122 11.24 -8.37 -7.00
C ILE A 122 9.89 -8.29 -6.29
N VAL A 123 9.53 -7.12 -5.74
CA VAL A 123 8.24 -6.91 -5.07
C VAL A 123 7.08 -7.16 -6.03
N SER A 124 7.20 -6.69 -7.27
CA SER A 124 6.21 -6.91 -8.33
C SER A 124 6.10 -8.39 -8.73
N ALA A 125 7.21 -9.11 -8.83
CA ALA A 125 7.22 -10.54 -9.15
C ALA A 125 6.59 -11.40 -8.03
N ILE A 126 6.88 -11.07 -6.76
CA ILE A 126 6.26 -11.73 -5.61
C ILE A 126 4.75 -11.43 -5.55
N GLY A 127 4.36 -10.15 -5.68
CA GLY A 127 2.96 -9.74 -5.61
C GLY A 127 2.08 -10.24 -6.76
N SER A 128 2.68 -10.56 -7.91
CA SER A 128 1.95 -11.16 -9.04
C SER A 128 1.79 -12.68 -8.93
N SER A 129 2.53 -13.32 -8.02
CA SER A 129 2.48 -14.77 -7.80
C SER A 129 1.19 -15.18 -7.08
N ASP A 130 0.60 -16.30 -7.51
CA ASP A 130 -0.67 -16.78 -6.95
C ASP A 130 -0.52 -17.28 -5.51
N ASN A 131 0.51 -18.09 -5.27
CA ASN A 131 0.80 -18.67 -3.95
C ASN A 131 2.28 -18.48 -3.59
N TYR A 132 2.57 -18.32 -2.29
CA TYR A 132 3.93 -18.23 -1.75
C TYR A 132 4.77 -19.47 -2.07
N SER A 133 4.16 -20.66 -2.11
CA SER A 133 4.84 -21.92 -2.41
C SER A 133 5.47 -21.91 -3.81
N ARG A 134 4.82 -21.31 -4.81
CA ARG A 134 5.39 -21.23 -6.17
C ARG A 134 6.67 -20.41 -6.22
N VAL A 135 6.75 -19.39 -5.37
CA VAL A 135 7.92 -18.52 -5.26
C VAL A 135 9.07 -19.27 -4.56
N LEU A 136 8.76 -20.04 -3.51
CA LEU A 136 9.75 -20.86 -2.80
C LEU A 136 10.26 -22.04 -3.63
N GLU A 137 9.40 -22.67 -4.43
CA GLU A 137 9.77 -23.80 -5.29
C GLU A 137 10.75 -23.40 -6.38
N ASN A 138 10.62 -22.19 -6.92
CA ASN A 138 11.44 -21.69 -8.03
C ASN A 138 11.72 -20.18 -7.89
N PRO A 139 12.67 -19.78 -7.02
CA PRO A 139 13.03 -18.37 -6.84
C PRO A 139 13.64 -17.75 -8.11
N ASP A 140 14.23 -18.56 -8.99
CA ASP A 140 14.77 -18.13 -10.29
C ASP A 140 13.71 -17.52 -11.22
N ASN A 141 12.43 -17.81 -11.01
CA ASN A 141 11.37 -17.17 -11.79
C ASN A 141 11.27 -15.67 -11.48
N ILE A 142 11.60 -15.26 -10.25
CA ILE A 142 11.68 -13.84 -9.88
C ILE A 142 12.79 -13.18 -10.69
N SER A 143 14.01 -13.73 -10.65
CA SER A 143 15.15 -13.11 -11.34
C SER A 143 14.92 -12.98 -12.84
N LYS A 144 14.36 -13.99 -13.50
CA LYS A 144 13.99 -13.93 -14.93
C LYS A 144 12.94 -12.87 -15.21
N ALA A 145 11.88 -12.79 -14.40
CA ALA A 145 10.83 -11.79 -14.56
C ALA A 145 11.37 -10.36 -14.40
N VAL A 146 12.34 -10.17 -13.52
CA VAL A 146 13.00 -8.89 -13.22
C VAL A 146 13.99 -8.50 -14.31
N LEU A 147 14.82 -9.43 -14.80
CA LEU A 147 15.75 -9.20 -15.92
C LEU A 147 15.02 -8.80 -17.21
N ASN A 148 13.87 -9.42 -17.50
CA ASN A 148 13.07 -9.12 -18.70
C ASN A 148 12.54 -7.69 -18.78
N LYS A 149 12.53 -6.93 -17.67
CA LYS A 149 12.06 -5.54 -17.64
C LYS A 149 13.11 -4.53 -18.15
N GLY A 150 14.35 -4.93 -18.43
CA GLY A 150 15.40 -4.04 -18.94
C GLY A 150 15.80 -2.95 -17.93
N LEU A 151 16.16 -3.37 -16.72
CA LEU A 151 16.41 -2.46 -15.58
C LEU A 151 17.72 -1.66 -15.70
N ASP A 152 18.60 -2.10 -16.59
CA ASP A 152 19.91 -1.52 -16.92
C ASP A 152 19.82 -0.30 -17.86
N ALA A 153 18.65 -0.07 -18.50
CA ALA A 153 18.44 1.06 -19.38
C ALA A 153 18.70 2.41 -18.69
N GLY A 154 19.65 3.18 -19.22
CA GLY A 154 20.03 4.50 -18.71
C GLY A 154 20.83 4.46 -17.39
N THR A 155 21.41 3.32 -17.04
CA THR A 155 22.28 3.18 -15.86
C THR A 155 23.75 3.12 -16.26
N ALA A 156 24.63 3.40 -15.30
CA ALA A 156 26.08 3.28 -15.45
C ALA A 156 26.58 1.82 -15.47
N TYR A 157 25.68 0.85 -15.36
CA TYR A 157 26.00 -0.55 -15.26
C TYR A 157 25.18 -1.40 -16.23
N GLU A 158 25.73 -2.55 -16.56
CA GLU A 158 25.06 -3.66 -17.23
C GLU A 158 24.83 -4.75 -16.19
N ILE A 159 23.60 -5.28 -16.12
CA ILE A 159 23.23 -6.34 -15.18
C ILE A 159 23.54 -7.68 -15.83
N LEU A 160 24.47 -8.44 -15.25
CA LEU A 160 24.82 -9.78 -15.71
C LEU A 160 23.86 -10.84 -15.16
N SER A 161 23.63 -10.80 -13.84
CA SER A 161 22.73 -11.73 -13.15
C SER A 161 22.05 -11.05 -11.98
N ILE A 162 20.87 -11.57 -11.63
CA ILE A 162 20.16 -11.28 -10.39
C ILE A 162 19.91 -12.63 -9.75
N ASP A 163 20.48 -12.85 -8.58
CA ASP A 163 20.38 -14.11 -7.85
C ASP A 163 19.66 -13.85 -6.53
N ILE A 164 18.67 -14.67 -6.19
CA ILE A 164 17.99 -14.56 -4.89
C ILE A 164 18.88 -15.22 -3.85
N ALA A 165 19.48 -14.43 -2.97
CA ALA A 165 20.41 -14.89 -1.95
C ALA A 165 19.68 -15.50 -0.74
N ASP A 166 18.51 -14.97 -0.41
CA ASP A 166 17.69 -15.42 0.72
C ASP A 166 16.20 -15.18 0.45
N LEU A 167 15.35 -16.09 0.92
CA LEU A 167 13.91 -16.05 0.75
C LEU A 167 13.20 -16.69 1.95
N ASP A 168 12.62 -15.85 2.80
CA ASP A 168 11.94 -16.24 4.02
C ASP A 168 10.42 -16.04 3.93
N VAL A 169 9.68 -16.92 4.63
CA VAL A 169 8.23 -16.75 4.82
C VAL A 169 7.98 -15.90 6.06
N GLY A 170 7.25 -14.80 5.86
CA GLY A 170 6.86 -13.86 6.89
C GLY A 170 5.48 -14.16 7.49
N LYS A 171 4.73 -13.10 7.77
CA LYS A 171 3.41 -13.20 8.41
C LYS A 171 2.31 -13.50 7.39
N ASN A 172 1.25 -14.16 7.83
CA ASN A 172 0.03 -14.27 7.04
C ASN A 172 -0.79 -12.97 7.20
N ILE A 173 -0.53 -12.01 6.31
CA ILE A 173 -1.21 -10.71 6.29
C ILE A 173 -2.66 -10.87 5.89
N GLY A 174 -2.98 -11.79 4.97
CA GLY A 174 -4.33 -12.09 4.53
C GLY A 174 -5.25 -12.52 5.68
N ALA A 175 -4.81 -13.48 6.48
CA ALA A 175 -5.56 -13.93 7.66
C ALA A 175 -5.76 -12.83 8.70
N ARG A 176 -4.74 -11.99 8.92
CA ARG A 176 -4.85 -10.85 9.83
C ARG A 176 -5.87 -9.82 9.33
N LEU A 177 -5.78 -9.43 8.06
CA LEU A 177 -6.72 -8.48 7.45
C LEU A 177 -8.16 -9.03 7.46
N GLN A 178 -8.35 -10.34 7.25
CA GLN A 178 -9.66 -10.97 7.36
C GLN A 178 -10.22 -10.94 8.79
N ALA A 179 -9.38 -11.18 9.79
CA ALA A 179 -9.78 -11.07 11.19
C ALA A 179 -10.15 -9.63 11.56
N ASP A 180 -9.33 -8.66 11.15
CA ASP A 180 -9.58 -7.23 11.39
C ASP A 180 -10.88 -6.78 10.71
N GLN A 181 -11.15 -7.25 9.48
CA GLN A 181 -12.40 -6.97 8.77
C GLN A 181 -13.61 -7.58 9.48
N ALA A 182 -13.51 -8.83 9.93
CA ALA A 182 -14.57 -9.51 10.66
C ALA A 182 -14.90 -8.80 11.99
N GLU A 183 -13.88 -8.29 12.68
CA GLU A 183 -14.08 -7.50 13.91
C GLU A 183 -14.77 -6.16 13.61
N ALA A 184 -14.37 -5.47 12.53
CA ALA A 184 -15.02 -4.25 12.09
C ALA A 184 -16.49 -4.49 11.73
N ASP A 185 -16.78 -5.56 10.98
CA ASP A 185 -18.14 -5.94 10.60
C ASP A 185 -19.01 -6.29 11.83
N LEU A 186 -18.45 -6.98 12.82
CA LEU A 186 -19.11 -7.27 14.09
C LEU A 186 -19.51 -5.97 14.82
N ARG A 187 -18.59 -4.99 14.91
CA ARG A 187 -18.86 -3.69 15.55
C ARG A 187 -19.97 -2.92 14.82
N VAL A 188 -19.96 -2.91 13.49
CA VAL A 188 -21.02 -2.27 12.68
C VAL A 188 -22.36 -2.98 12.90
N ALA A 189 -22.37 -4.31 12.93
CA ALA A 189 -23.58 -5.09 13.20
C ALA A 189 -24.15 -4.81 14.59
N GLN A 190 -23.30 -4.73 15.62
CA GLN A 190 -23.68 -4.38 16.98
C GLN A 190 -24.28 -2.97 17.06
N ALA A 191 -23.62 -1.96 16.45
CA ALA A 191 -24.12 -0.59 16.41
C ALA A 191 -25.49 -0.48 15.71
N ARG A 192 -25.69 -1.20 14.60
CA ARG A 192 -26.99 -1.28 13.91
C ARG A 192 -28.06 -1.98 14.73
N ALA A 193 -27.69 -3.01 15.50
CA ALA A 193 -28.63 -3.69 16.39
C ALA A 193 -29.04 -2.78 17.56
N GLU A 194 -28.10 -2.02 18.11
CA GLU A 194 -28.36 -1.05 19.17
C GLU A 194 -29.24 0.11 18.69
N THR A 195 -28.96 0.64 17.50
CA THR A 195 -29.80 1.68 16.87
C THR A 195 -31.23 1.18 16.65
N ARG A 196 -31.39 -0.06 16.16
CA ARG A 196 -32.73 -0.68 16.00
C ARG A 196 -33.44 -0.86 17.33
N ARG A 197 -32.74 -1.27 18.38
CA ARG A 197 -33.32 -1.38 19.73
C ARG A 197 -33.75 -0.01 20.25
N ALA A 198 -32.93 1.02 20.08
CA ALA A 198 -33.26 2.38 20.50
C ALA A 198 -34.49 2.92 19.75
N MET A 199 -34.57 2.70 18.44
CA MET A 199 -35.74 3.08 17.64
C MET A 199 -37.01 2.34 18.06
N ALA A 200 -36.94 1.03 18.30
CA ALA A 200 -38.09 0.25 18.75
C ALA A 200 -38.60 0.72 20.13
N VAL A 201 -37.70 1.06 21.04
CA VAL A 201 -38.06 1.64 22.35
C VAL A 201 -38.70 3.02 22.17
N ALA A 202 -38.16 3.86 21.29
CA ALA A 202 -38.74 5.17 21.00
C ALA A 202 -40.15 5.06 20.41
N GLU A 203 -40.36 4.13 19.47
CA GLU A 203 -41.67 3.85 18.87
C GLU A 203 -42.67 3.30 19.90
N GLU A 204 -42.23 2.43 20.82
CA GLU A 204 -43.07 1.94 21.91
C GLU A 204 -43.51 3.10 22.83
N GLN A 205 -42.61 4.03 23.16
CA GLN A 205 -42.94 5.21 23.96
C GLN A 205 -43.88 6.17 23.23
N GLU A 206 -43.66 6.39 21.94
CA GLU A 206 -44.53 7.21 21.09
C GLU A 206 -45.95 6.62 21.02
N MET A 207 -46.06 5.30 20.85
CA MET A 207 -47.35 4.60 20.87
C MET A 207 -48.03 4.66 22.24
N LYS A 208 -47.28 4.53 23.34
CA LYS A 208 -47.83 4.74 24.69
C LYS A 208 -48.37 6.17 24.86
N ALA A 209 -47.61 7.18 24.47
CA ALA A 209 -48.05 8.57 24.52
C ALA A 209 -49.34 8.78 23.69
N ARG A 210 -49.39 8.21 22.48
CA ARG A 210 -50.57 8.27 21.61
C ARG A 210 -51.79 7.57 22.19
N THR A 211 -51.62 6.40 22.83
CA THR A 211 -52.73 5.74 23.53
C THR A 211 -53.25 6.58 24.69
N GLN A 212 -52.38 7.24 25.45
CA GLN A 212 -52.78 8.15 26.54
C GLN A 212 -53.53 9.37 26.00
N GLU A 213 -53.08 9.97 24.91
CA GLU A 213 -53.77 11.09 24.24
C GLU A 213 -55.17 10.68 23.74
N MET A 214 -55.28 9.50 23.12
CA MET A 214 -56.57 8.96 22.68
C MET A 214 -57.48 8.64 23.88
N GLN A 215 -56.95 8.07 24.96
CA GLN A 215 -57.69 7.84 26.20
C GLN A 215 -58.23 9.15 26.77
N ALA A 216 -57.40 10.21 26.81
CA ALA A 216 -57.83 11.53 27.24
C ALA A 216 -58.93 12.12 26.35
N THR A 217 -58.87 11.85 25.04
CA THR A 217 -59.91 12.24 24.08
C THR A 217 -61.23 11.51 24.34
N VAL A 218 -61.18 10.20 24.59
CA VAL A 218 -62.35 9.40 24.99
C VAL A 218 -62.95 9.92 26.29
N VAL A 219 -62.13 10.16 27.31
CA VAL A 219 -62.58 10.71 28.59
C VAL A 219 -63.22 12.10 28.41
N LYS A 220 -62.67 12.94 27.54
CA LYS A 220 -63.24 14.25 27.22
C LYS A 220 -64.62 14.12 26.56
N ALA A 221 -64.80 13.18 25.63
CA ALA A 221 -66.08 12.90 25.00
C ALA A 221 -67.09 12.28 25.98
N GLU A 222 -66.66 11.34 26.83
CA GLU A 222 -67.49 10.77 27.90
C GLU A 222 -67.95 11.85 28.89
N ALA A 223 -67.11 12.84 29.19
CA ALA A 223 -67.47 13.96 30.06
C ALA A 223 -68.54 14.90 29.46
N GLU A 224 -68.80 14.85 28.15
CA GLU A 224 -69.93 15.56 27.55
C GLU A 224 -71.27 14.90 27.87
N VAL A 225 -71.31 13.59 28.12
CA VAL A 225 -72.54 12.85 28.42
C VAL A 225 -73.17 13.32 29.74
N PRO A 226 -72.45 13.41 30.88
CA PRO A 226 -73.00 13.99 32.11
C PRO A 226 -73.41 15.46 31.96
N LYS A 227 -72.68 16.25 31.16
CA LYS A 227 -73.04 17.66 30.91
C LYS A 227 -74.34 17.78 30.12
N ALA A 228 -74.50 16.97 29.08
CA ALA A 228 -75.73 16.88 28.30
C ALA A 228 -76.90 16.35 29.14
N MET A 229 -76.68 15.34 29.99
CA MET A 229 -77.69 14.86 30.94
C MET A 229 -78.08 15.95 31.95
N ALA A 230 -77.12 16.67 32.51
CA ALA A 230 -77.38 17.78 33.42
C ALA A 230 -78.18 18.91 32.74
N GLN A 231 -77.92 19.18 31.46
CA GLN A 231 -78.71 20.12 30.66
C GLN A 231 -80.14 19.60 30.41
N ALA A 232 -80.30 18.31 30.08
CA ALA A 232 -81.61 17.67 29.91
C ALA A 232 -82.46 17.69 31.20
N PHE A 233 -81.84 17.57 32.38
CA PHE A 233 -82.53 17.75 33.67
C PHE A 233 -82.99 19.20 33.89
N ARG A 234 -82.20 20.21 33.51
CA ARG A 234 -82.60 21.62 33.64
C ARG A 234 -83.71 22.01 32.68
N ASP A 235 -83.65 21.51 31.45
CA ASP A 235 -84.63 21.80 30.40
C ASP A 235 -85.93 20.99 30.55
N GLY A 236 -86.01 20.11 31.56
CA GLY A 236 -87.21 19.34 31.92
C GLY A 236 -87.47 18.12 31.03
N ASN A 237 -86.51 17.72 30.20
CA ASN A 237 -86.64 16.61 29.25
C ASN A 237 -86.31 15.23 29.84
N LEU A 238 -85.78 15.17 31.08
CA LEU A 238 -85.44 13.92 31.78
C LEU A 238 -85.88 13.99 33.25
N GLY A 239 -86.64 13.00 33.72
CA GLY A 239 -87.15 12.95 35.10
C GLY A 239 -86.22 12.22 36.08
N VAL A 240 -86.39 12.46 37.38
CA VAL A 240 -85.59 11.81 38.44
C VAL A 240 -85.77 10.28 38.42
N PHE A 241 -86.97 9.78 38.14
CA PHE A 241 -87.25 8.35 38.01
C PHE A 241 -86.51 7.70 36.83
N ASP A 242 -86.36 8.40 35.70
CA ASP A 242 -85.66 7.90 34.52
C ASP A 242 -84.15 7.77 34.77
N TYR A 243 -83.57 8.67 35.56
CA TYR A 243 -82.16 8.60 35.98
C TYR A 243 -81.85 7.37 36.83
N TYR A 244 -82.71 7.08 37.81
CA TYR A 244 -82.56 5.93 38.68
C TYR A 244 -82.70 4.61 37.90
N ASN A 245 -83.61 4.55 36.92
CA ASN A 245 -83.70 3.41 36.01
C ASN A 245 -82.45 3.23 35.15
N LEU A 246 -81.89 4.32 34.60
CA LEU A 246 -80.64 4.26 33.83
C LEU A 246 -79.47 3.75 34.69
N GLY A 247 -79.38 4.19 35.95
CA GLY A 247 -78.38 3.73 36.91
C GLY A 247 -78.49 2.24 37.24
N ASN A 248 -79.73 1.73 37.39
CA ASN A 248 -79.97 0.31 37.63
C ASN A 248 -79.57 -0.55 36.43
N ILE A 249 -79.96 -0.15 35.21
CA ILE A 249 -79.60 -0.87 33.98
C ILE A 249 -78.07 -0.88 33.78
N LYS A 250 -77.40 0.24 34.04
CA LYS A 250 -75.93 0.33 33.93
C LYS A 250 -75.23 -0.59 34.92
N SER A 251 -75.76 -0.70 36.14
CA SER A 251 -75.24 -1.61 37.18
C SER A 251 -75.44 -3.08 36.79
N ASP A 252 -76.59 -3.44 36.23
CA ASP A 252 -76.88 -4.78 35.71
C ASP A 252 -75.96 -5.15 34.52
N THR A 253 -75.67 -4.22 33.62
CA THR A 253 -74.69 -4.45 32.53
C THR A 253 -73.26 -4.61 33.05
N GLY A 254 -72.85 -3.82 34.05
CA GLY A 254 -71.52 -3.94 34.64
C GLY A 254 -71.28 -5.28 35.35
N MET A 255 -72.32 -5.86 35.96
CA MET A 255 -72.26 -7.21 36.54
C MET A 255 -72.17 -8.33 35.48
N ARG A 256 -72.49 -8.06 34.21
CA ARG A 256 -72.43 -9.04 33.10
C ARG A 256 -71.11 -9.02 32.32
N ASP A 257 -70.39 -7.89 32.34
CA ASP A 257 -69.12 -7.71 31.61
C ASP A 257 -67.86 -8.02 32.46
N SER A 258 -68.04 -8.37 33.74
CA SER A 258 -66.95 -8.78 34.66
C SER A 258 -66.64 -10.28 34.61
#